data_AF-A0A0A1DMB8-F1
#
_entry.id   AF-A0A0A1DMB8-F1
#
_cell.length_a   1.000
_cell.length_b   1.000
_cell.length_c   1.000
_cell.angle_alpha   90.00
_cell.angle_beta   90.00
_cell.angle_gamma   90.00
#
_symmetry.space_group_name_H-M   'P 1'
#
loop_
_entity.id
_entity.type
_entity.pdbx_description
1 polymer ?
#
loop_
_entity_poly.entity_id
_entity_poly.type
_entity_poly.pdbx_seq_one_letter_code
_entity_poly.pdbx_strand_id
1 'polypeptide(L)' 'MCTHAGLEIDHNAAVLDERGRPIPGLFAAGEAGGGVLGSRYVGGGNAVANALTLGRLAGQNAASGR' A
#
# COMPACT_ATOMS: atom_id res chain seq x y z
N MET A 1 -8.55 11.50 11.15
CA MET A 1 -7.10 11.79 11.12
C MET A 1 -6.39 10.49 11.41
N CYS A 2 -5.64 9.97 10.44
CA CYS A 2 -4.87 8.72 10.52
C CYS A 2 -3.48 8.95 9.91
N THR A 3 -2.52 8.11 10.28
CA THR A 3 -1.13 8.23 9.87
C THR A 3 -0.94 7.56 8.50
N HIS A 4 -0.98 8.34 7.41
CA HIS A 4 -0.94 7.80 6.03
C HIS A 4 0.48 7.55 5.49
N ALA A 5 1.50 7.60 6.36
CA ALA A 5 2.92 7.59 5.99
C ALA A 5 3.55 6.18 6.05
N GLY A 6 2.76 5.12 5.80
CA GLY A 6 3.22 3.73 5.86
C GLY A 6 4.33 3.39 4.86
N LEU A 7 4.64 2.10 4.73
CA LEU A 7 5.68 1.59 3.85
C LEU A 7 5.42 1.98 2.39
N GLU A 8 6.45 2.40 1.66
CA GLU A 8 6.30 2.68 0.23
C GLU A 8 5.93 1.40 -0.51
N ILE A 9 4.88 1.47 -1.33
CA ILE A 9 4.37 0.34 -2.10
C ILE A 9 4.23 0.69 -3.57
N ASP A 10 4.40 -0.31 -4.43
CA ASP A 10 4.11 -0.17 -5.85
C ASP A 10 2.61 -0.33 -6.18
N HIS A 11 2.28 -0.28 -7.47
CA HIS A 11 0.93 -0.50 -7.98
C HIS A 11 0.40 -1.93 -7.75
N ASN A 12 1.23 -2.88 -7.32
CA ASN A 12 0.88 -4.26 -6.93
C ASN A 12 0.78 -4.43 -5.41
N ALA A 13 0.84 -3.34 -4.64
CA ALA A 13 0.88 -3.35 -3.19
C ALA A 13 2.14 -4.05 -2.60
N ALA A 14 3.19 -4.25 -3.41
CA ALA A 14 4.45 -4.81 -2.96
C ALA A 14 5.28 -3.75 -2.24
N VAL A 15 5.82 -4.08 -1.07
CA VAL A 15 6.65 -3.16 -0.29
C VAL A 15 7.99 -2.95 -0.96
N LEU A 16 8.43 -1.70 -1.06
CA LEU A 16 9.71 -1.33 -1.65
C LEU A 16 10.80 -1.20 -0.57
N ASP A 17 12.02 -1.61 -0.92
CA ASP A 17 13.23 -1.32 -0.15
C ASP A 17 13.69 0.14 -0.35
N GLU A 18 14.73 0.56 0.39
CA GLU A 18 15.32 1.91 0.27
C GLU A 18 15.87 2.24 -1.13
N ARG A 19 16.00 1.24 -2.01
CA ARG A 19 16.45 1.38 -3.40
C ARG A 19 15.27 1.35 -4.39
N GLY A 20 14.03 1.34 -3.89
CA GLY A 20 12.81 1.28 -4.71
C GLY A 20 12.54 -0.10 -5.31
N ARG A 21 13.14 -1.18 -4.77
CA ARG A 21 12.95 -2.54 -5.29
C ARG A 21 11.92 -3.31 -4.45
N PRO A 22 11.00 -4.07 -5.06
CA PRO A 22 10.05 -4.89 -4.33
C PRO A 22 10.76 -5.90 -3.42
N ILE A 23 10.32 -5.99 -2.17
CA ILE A 23 10.73 -7.01 -1.20
C ILE A 23 9.88 -8.25 -1.47
N PRO A 24 10.47 -9.38 -1.89
CA PRO A 24 9.71 -10.58 -2.26
C PRO A 24 8.83 -11.09 -1.11
N GLY A 25 7.55 -11.34 -1.40
CA GLY A 25 6.58 -11.87 -0.44
C GLY A 25 6.08 -10.86 0.60
N LEU A 26 6.50 -9.58 0.54
CA LEU A 26 6.06 -8.55 1.46
C LEU A 26 5.11 -7.56 0.77
N PHE A 27 3.87 -7.51 1.27
CA PHE A 27 2.81 -6.64 0.76
C PHE A 27 2.21 -5.80 1.88
N ALA A 28 1.79 -4.58 1.55
CA ALA A 28 1.13 -3.67 2.49
C ALA A 28 -0.02 -2.92 1.83
N ALA A 29 -1.03 -2.54 2.62
CA ALA A 29 -2.20 -1.82 2.15
C ALA A 29 -2.80 -0.97 3.27
N GLY A 30 -3.72 -0.05 2.91
CA GLY A 30 -4.31 0.87 3.87
C GLY A 30 -3.26 1.79 4.47
N GLU A 31 -3.38 2.14 5.76
CA GLU A 31 -2.42 3.04 6.41
C GLU A 31 -1.02 2.42 6.60
N ALA A 32 -0.90 1.09 6.51
CA ALA A 32 0.39 0.40 6.52
C ALA A 32 1.14 0.53 5.18
N GLY A 33 0.43 0.79 4.09
CA GLY A 33 0.97 1.08 2.76
C GLY A 33 0.89 2.57 2.44
N GLY A 34 2.02 3.26 2.53
CA GLY A 34 2.16 4.69 2.26
C GLY A 34 2.40 5.01 0.78
N GLY A 35 2.46 6.31 0.46
CA GLY A 35 2.75 6.82 -0.89
C GLY A 35 1.53 6.98 -1.81
N VAL A 36 0.42 6.29 -1.54
CA VAL A 36 -0.80 6.30 -2.38
C VAL A 36 -1.49 7.66 -2.45
N LEU A 37 -1.49 8.41 -1.35
CA LEU A 37 -2.16 9.72 -1.23
C LEU A 37 -1.18 10.91 -1.30
N GLY A 38 0.11 10.66 -1.48
CA GLY A 38 1.15 11.69 -1.43
C GLY A 38 1.19 12.44 -0.09
N SER A 39 1.62 13.71 -0.10
CA SER A 39 1.82 14.51 1.12
C SER A 39 0.53 15.05 1.76
N ARG A 40 -0.66 14.80 1.17
CA ARG A 40 -1.92 15.40 1.62
C ARG A 40 -3.08 14.43 1.52
N TYR A 41 -3.93 14.41 2.54
CA TYR A 41 -5.19 13.70 2.47
C TYR A 41 -6.19 14.48 1.59
N VAL A 42 -6.45 13.98 0.38
CA VAL A 42 -7.12 14.75 -0.68
C VAL A 42 -8.66 14.79 -0.53
N GLY A 43 -9.24 14.04 0.41
CA GLY A 43 -10.69 13.97 0.60
C GLY A 43 -11.17 12.82 1.48
N GLY A 44 -12.37 12.95 2.06
CA GLY A 44 -13.00 11.92 2.88
C GLY A 44 -13.22 10.60 2.11
N GLY A 45 -12.87 9.46 2.71
CA GLY A 45 -13.02 8.13 2.13
C GLY A 45 -11.77 7.53 1.49
N ASN A 46 -10.72 8.33 1.25
CA ASN A 46 -9.48 7.84 0.63
C ASN A 46 -8.78 6.72 1.42
N ALA A 47 -8.75 6.82 2.77
CA ALA A 47 -8.19 5.76 3.61
C ALA A 47 -8.93 4.42 3.43
N VAL A 48 -10.27 4.47 3.35
CA VAL A 48 -11.12 3.29 3.16
C VAL A 48 -10.96 2.72 1.74
N ALA A 49 -10.95 3.59 0.72
CA ALA A 49 -10.74 3.20 -0.66
C ALA A 49 -9.36 2.55 -0.87
N ASN A 50 -8.31 3.11 -0.25
CA ASN A 50 -6.97 2.54 -0.24
C ASN A 50 -6.96 1.14 0.41
N ALA A 51 -7.51 1.03 1.63
CA ALA A 51 -7.55 -0.23 2.36
C ALA A 51 -8.27 -1.35 1.59
N LEU A 52 -9.42 -1.05 0.97
CA LEU A 52 -10.20 -2.05 0.23
C LEU A 52 -9.54 -2.43 -1.10
N THR A 53 -9.08 -1.44 -1.87
CA THR A 53 -8.53 -1.67 -3.21
C THR A 53 -7.16 -2.34 -3.14
N LEU A 54 -6.22 -1.74 -2.42
CA LEU A 54 -4.87 -2.30 -2.28
C LEU A 54 -4.85 -3.52 -1.38
N GLY A 55 -5.75 -3.61 -0.38
CA GLY A 55 -5.85 -4.81 0.46
C GLY A 55 -6.26 -6.03 -0.34
N ARG A 56 -7.18 -5.88 -1.29
CA ARG A 56 -7.55 -6.97 -2.21
C ARG A 56 -6.39 -7.38 -3.11
N LEU A 57 -5.64 -6.41 -3.63
CA LEU A 57 -4.50 -6.68 -4.50
C LEU A 57 -3.35 -7.34 -3.74
N ALA A 58 -3.01 -6.84 -2.54
CA ALA A 58 -2.04 -7.42 -1.63
C ALA A 58 -2.40 -8.87 -1.30
N GLY A 59 -3.67 -9.15 -0.99
CA GLY A 59 -4.14 -10.51 -0.72
C GLY A 59 -4.01 -11.46 -1.92
N GLN A 60 -4.34 -10.99 -3.13
CA GLN A 60 -4.20 -11.78 -4.36
C GLN A 60 -2.73 -12.07 -4.69
N ASN A 61 -1.85 -11.08 -4.52
CA ASN A 61 -0.42 -11.24 -4.79
C ASN A 61 0.25 -12.14 -3.73
N ALA A 62 -0.09 -11.95 -2.46
CA ALA A 62 0.38 -12.83 -1.38
C ALA A 62 -0.07 -14.29 -1.58
N ALA A 63 -1.32 -14.52 -1.98
CA ALA A 63 -1.84 -15.86 -2.23
C ALA A 63 -1.25 -16.53 -3.49
N SER A 64 -0.86 -15.74 -4.50
CA SER A 64 -0.22 -16.24 -5.72
C SER A 64 1.28 -16.46 -5.58
N GLY A 65 1.88 -16.13 -4.42
CA GLY A 65 3.32 -16.30 -4.17
C GLY A 65 4.19 -15.41 -5.05
N ARG A 66 3.65 -14.28 -5.51
CA ARG A 66 4.41 -13.28 -6.27
C ARG A 66 5.28 -12.41 -5.36
#